data_AF-A0A926M5H2-F1
#
_entry.id   AF-A0A926M5H2-F1
#
_cell.length_a   1.000
_cell.length_b   1.000
_cell.length_c   1.000
_cell.angle_alpha   90.00
_cell.angle_beta   90.00
_cell.angle_gamma   90.00
#
_symmetry.space_group_name_H-M   'P 1'
#
loop_
_entity.id
_entity.type
_entity.pdbx_description
1 polymer ?
#
loop_
_entity_poly.entity_id
_entity_poly.type
_entity_poly.pdbx_seq_one_letter_code
_entity_poly.pdbx_strand_id
1 'polypeptide(L)'
;MFKEIFTWWNGQTVGTRLWTYISGIPAGVDGQGNKYFHNKKDTKRWVIYAGEVESTYVNPEWNNWLRFTSNVKVSEDKKYKWQKNHLSN
;
A
#
# COMPACT_ATOMS: atom_id res chain seq x y z
N MET A 1 -0.70 11.37 -19.81
CA MET A 1 -1.05 10.02 -20.31
C MET A 1 0.15 9.24 -20.86
N PHE A 2 1.08 9.81 -21.66
CA PHE A 2 2.23 9.06 -22.21
C PHE A 2 3.44 8.85 -21.28
N LYS A 3 3.48 9.46 -20.09
CA LYS A 3 4.61 9.32 -19.15
C LYS A 3 4.68 7.96 -18.43
N GLU A 4 3.56 7.23 -18.31
CA GLU A 4 3.53 5.95 -17.58
C GLU A 4 4.23 4.78 -18.33
N ILE A 5 4.54 4.95 -19.62
CA ILE A 5 5.19 3.92 -20.46
C ILE A 5 6.72 3.96 -20.31
N PHE A 6 7.31 5.13 -20.04
CA PHE A 6 8.77 5.33 -19.99
C PHE A 6 9.33 5.62 -18.59
N THR A 7 8.47 5.72 -17.57
CA THR A 7 8.91 5.91 -16.19
C THR A 7 8.12 4.99 -15.26
N TRP A 8 8.64 3.79 -15.03
CA TRP A 8 8.14 2.86 -14.00
C TRP A 8 8.19 3.43 -12.57
N TRP A 9 8.87 4.57 -12.38
CA TRP A 9 8.95 5.34 -11.13
C TRP A 9 7.79 6.33 -10.90
N ASN A 10 7.05 6.73 -11.94
CA ASN A 10 6.03 7.81 -11.85
C ASN A 10 4.62 7.32 -11.49
N GLY A 11 4.45 6.04 -11.14
CA GLY A 11 3.19 5.55 -10.61
C GLY A 11 2.79 4.16 -11.12
N GLN A 12 1.54 3.81 -10.85
CA GLN A 12 0.96 2.51 -11.17
C GLN A 12 0.86 2.31 -12.70
N THR A 13 1.54 1.28 -13.22
CA THR A 13 1.40 0.87 -14.63
C THR A 13 -0.05 0.47 -14.94
N VAL A 14 -0.51 0.69 -16.18
CA VAL A 14 -1.88 0.36 -16.63
C VAL A 14 -2.25 -1.11 -16.35
N GLY A 15 -1.29 -2.04 -16.52
CA GLY A 15 -1.49 -3.45 -16.20
C GLY A 15 -1.80 -3.70 -14.72
N THR A 16 -1.15 -2.98 -13.82
CA THR A 16 -1.41 -3.07 -12.38
C THR A 16 -2.80 -2.48 -12.03
N ARG A 17 -3.24 -1.43 -12.73
CA ARG A 17 -4.61 -0.88 -12.56
C ARG A 17 -5.67 -1.90 -12.95
N LEU A 18 -5.53 -2.52 -14.12
CA LEU A 18 -6.46 -3.54 -14.59
C LEU A 18 -6.49 -4.76 -13.66
N TRP A 19 -5.33 -5.24 -13.24
CA TRP A 19 -5.23 -6.36 -12.29
C TRP A 19 -5.89 -6.04 -10.95
N THR A 20 -5.67 -4.82 -10.43
CA THR A 20 -6.29 -4.40 -9.17
C THR A 20 -7.81 -4.30 -9.29
N TYR A 21 -8.33 -3.81 -10.43
CA TYR A 21 -9.77 -3.76 -10.65
C TYR A 21 -10.41 -5.16 -10.67
N ILE A 22 -9.74 -6.14 -11.28
CA ILE A 22 -10.27 -7.51 -11.42
C ILE A 22 -10.11 -8.32 -10.12
N SER A 23 -8.95 -8.21 -9.46
CA SER A 23 -8.55 -9.12 -8.38
C SER A 23 -8.35 -8.45 -7.01
N GLY A 24 -8.38 -7.12 -6.95
CA GLY A 24 -8.06 -6.36 -5.74
C GLY A 24 -9.27 -6.12 -4.86
N ILE A 25 -9.19 -6.58 -3.62
CA ILE A 25 -10.12 -6.25 -2.53
C ILE A 25 -9.46 -5.14 -1.70
N PRO A 26 -10.13 -3.99 -1.49
CA PRO A 26 -9.57 -2.89 -0.72
C PRO A 26 -9.44 -3.29 0.76
N ALA A 27 -8.22 -3.19 1.30
CA ALA A 27 -7.93 -3.40 2.72
C ALA A 27 -8.07 -2.10 3.53
N GLY A 28 -7.61 -0.98 2.97
CA GLY A 28 -7.65 0.34 3.63
C GLY A 28 -6.75 1.36 2.94
N VAL A 29 -6.69 2.55 3.56
CA VAL A 29 -5.90 3.70 3.11
C VAL A 29 -5.09 4.23 4.29
N ASP A 30 -3.83 4.58 4.07
CA ASP A 30 -3.01 5.23 5.10
C ASP A 30 -3.21 6.76 5.12
N GLY A 31 -2.57 7.42 6.10
CA GLY A 31 -2.62 8.88 6.23
C GLY A 31 -1.92 9.64 5.10
N GLN A 32 -1.12 8.95 4.28
CA GLN A 32 -0.43 9.52 3.11
C GLN A 32 -1.22 9.31 1.81
N GLY A 33 -2.37 8.62 1.88
CA GLY A 33 -3.24 8.35 0.74
C GLY A 33 -2.90 7.08 -0.04
N ASN A 34 -1.92 6.29 0.41
CA ASN A 34 -1.59 5.02 -0.22
C ASN A 34 -2.73 4.02 0.04
N LYS A 35 -3.11 3.28 -1.00
CA LYS A 35 -4.22 2.34 -0.96
C LYS A 35 -3.69 0.92 -0.97
N TYR A 36 -4.18 0.11 -0.04
CA TYR A 36 -3.72 -1.26 0.16
C TYR A 36 -4.78 -2.24 -0.29
N PHE A 37 -4.35 -3.28 -1.00
CA PHE A 37 -5.21 -4.28 -1.62
C PHE A 37 -4.70 -5.68 -1.32
N HIS A 38 -5.63 -6.63 -1.25
CA HIS A 38 -5.32 -8.05 -1.21
C HIS A 38 -6.19 -8.81 -2.20
N ASN A 39 -5.80 -10.03 -2.55
CA ASN A 39 -6.66 -10.91 -3.34
C ASN A 39 -7.67 -11.66 -2.46
N LYS A 40 -8.70 -12.25 -3.07
CA LYS A 40 -9.77 -12.99 -2.36
C LYS A 40 -9.26 -14.11 -1.43
N LYS A 41 -8.14 -14.76 -1.78
CA LYS A 41 -7.51 -15.82 -0.97
C LYS A 41 -6.45 -15.31 0.00
N ASP A 42 -6.23 -13.98 0.05
CA ASP A 42 -5.20 -13.31 0.84
C ASP A 42 -3.79 -13.91 0.70
N THR A 43 -3.47 -14.42 -0.50
CA THR A 43 -2.13 -14.93 -0.85
C THR A 43 -1.23 -13.85 -1.46
N LYS A 44 -1.80 -12.72 -1.89
CA LYS A 44 -1.07 -11.58 -2.43
C LYS A 44 -1.64 -10.29 -1.83
N ARG A 45 -0.75 -9.46 -1.29
CA ARG A 45 -1.03 -8.12 -0.77
C ARG A 45 -0.16 -7.12 -1.51
N TRP A 46 -0.70 -5.98 -1.90
CA TRP A 46 0.05 -4.94 -2.61
C TRP A 46 -0.46 -3.55 -2.24
N VAL A 47 0.36 -2.55 -2.52
CA VAL A 47 0.07 -1.14 -2.29
C VAL A 47 0.06 -0.38 -3.62
N ILE A 48 -0.86 0.57 -3.73
CA ILE A 48 -0.88 1.58 -4.78
C ILE A 48 -0.57 2.92 -4.10
N TYR A 49 0.61 3.45 -4.41
CA TYR A 49 1.04 4.75 -3.91
C TYR A 49 0.21 5.89 -4.51
N ALA A 50 -0.07 6.91 -3.70
CA ALA A 50 -0.79 8.10 -4.17
C ALA A 50 0.06 8.99 -5.08
N GLY A 51 1.39 8.94 -4.93
CA GLY A 51 2.35 9.76 -5.67
C GLY A 51 3.54 8.93 -6.18
N GLU A 52 4.76 9.39 -5.89
CA GLU A 52 5.97 8.69 -6.29
C GLU A 52 6.05 7.30 -5.63
N VAL A 53 6.53 6.33 -6.41
CA VAL A 53 6.66 4.95 -5.95
C VAL A 53 7.89 4.83 -5.07
N GLU A 54 7.73 5.15 -3.79
CA GLU A 54 8.80 5.07 -2.80
C GLU A 54 8.42 4.16 -1.64
N SER A 55 9.24 3.16 -1.36
CA SER A 55 8.96 2.17 -0.30
C SER A 55 8.96 2.76 1.11
N THR A 56 9.59 3.93 1.29
CA THR A 56 9.72 4.59 2.59
C THR A 56 8.41 5.25 3.02
N TYR A 57 7.46 5.49 2.11
CA TYR A 57 6.15 6.05 2.45
C TYR A 57 5.19 5.04 3.10
N VAL A 58 5.55 3.77 3.19
CA VAL A 58 4.70 2.77 3.87
C VAL A 58 4.94 2.82 5.38
N ASN A 59 3.89 3.14 6.15
CA ASN A 59 3.97 3.12 7.60
C ASN A 59 4.29 1.71 8.16
N PRO A 60 4.88 1.59 9.35
CA PRO A 60 5.30 0.29 9.92
C PRO A 60 4.18 -0.75 10.00
N GLU A 61 2.97 -0.33 10.39
CA GLU A 61 1.79 -1.20 10.51
C GLU A 61 1.41 -1.82 9.15
N TRP A 62 1.38 -1.00 8.10
CA TRP A 62 1.10 -1.44 6.73
C TRP A 62 2.24 -2.28 6.14
N ASN A 63 3.50 -1.99 6.50
CA ASN A 63 4.64 -2.81 6.10
C ASN A 63 4.56 -4.22 6.72
N ASN A 64 4.16 -4.33 7.99
CA ASN A 64 3.93 -5.62 8.65
C ASN A 64 2.80 -6.42 7.97
N TRP A 65 1.71 -5.73 7.63
CA TRP A 65 0.59 -6.34 6.92
C TRP A 65 1.00 -6.80 5.50
N LEU A 66 1.73 -5.98 4.73
CA LEU A 66 2.20 -6.36 3.39
C LEU A 66 3.14 -7.57 3.41
N ARG A 67 3.93 -7.73 4.47
CA ARG A 67 4.90 -8.82 4.64
C ARG A 67 4.33 -10.09 5.26
N PHE A 68 3.02 -10.15 5.50
CA PHE A 68 2.35 -11.26 6.20
C PHE A 68 2.88 -11.49 7.63
N THR A 69 3.54 -10.50 8.23
CA THR A 69 4.03 -10.57 9.61
C THR A 69 2.88 -10.40 10.61
N SER A 70 1.85 -9.63 10.25
CA SER A 70 0.61 -9.51 11.02
C SER A 70 -0.63 -9.79 10.15
N ASN A 71 -1.62 -10.42 10.77
CA ASN A 71 -2.95 -10.64 10.19
C ASN A 71 -3.98 -9.60 10.67
N VAL A 72 -3.59 -8.75 11.61
CA VAL A 72 -4.42 -7.65 12.11
C VAL A 72 -4.53 -6.61 10.99
N LYS A 73 -5.76 -6.24 10.65
CA LYS A 73 -5.99 -5.11 9.73
C LYS A 73 -5.54 -3.86 10.44
N VAL A 74 -4.71 -3.03 9.79
CA VAL A 74 -4.08 -1.84 10.37
C VAL A 74 -5.07 -0.86 11.03
N SER A 75 -6.34 -0.87 10.60
CA SER A 75 -7.41 -0.12 11.27
C SER A 75 -7.67 -0.51 12.72
N GLU A 76 -7.24 -1.70 13.15
CA GLU A 76 -7.43 -2.28 14.48
C GLU A 76 -6.18 -2.17 15.37
N ASP A 77 -5.09 -1.56 14.88
CA ASP A 77 -3.83 -1.49 15.63
C ASP A 77 -3.90 -0.50 16.81
N LYS A 78 -3.43 -0.94 17.97
CA LYS A 78 -3.46 -0.14 19.21
C LYS A 78 -2.34 0.90 19.18
N LYS A 79 -2.70 2.18 19.13
CA LYS A 79 -1.73 3.28 19.25
C LYS A 79 -1.36 3.57 20.69
N TYR A 80 -0.06 3.73 20.94
CA TYR A 80 0.46 4.08 22.27
C TYR A 80 0.87 5.55 22.34
N LYS A 81 0.79 6.16 23.54
CA LYS A 81 1.11 7.59 23.74
C LYS A 81 2.54 7.99 23.38
N TRP A 82 3.47 7.04 23.46
CA TRP A 82 4.89 7.25 23.14
C TRP A 82 5.22 7.02 21.66
N GLN A 83 4.26 6.53 20.86
CA GLN A 83 4.48 6.18 19.47
C GLN A 83 4.60 7.46 18.62
N LYS A 84 5.71 7.59 17.90
CA LYS A 84 5.95 8.70 16.96
C LYS A 84 5.29 8.41 15.61
N ASN A 85 4.94 9.48 14.90
CA ASN A 85 4.49 9.35 13.51
C ASN A 85 5.63 8.88 12.62
N HIS A 86 5.29 8.08 11.61
CA HIS A 86 6.23 7.62 10.60
C HIS A 86 6.75 8.81 9.77
N LEU A 87 8.05 8.79 9.47
CA LEU A 87 8.71 9.75 8.59
C LEU A 87 9.40 8.95 7.48
N SER A 88 9.24 9.40 6.24
CA SER A 88 10.02 8.89 5.11
C SER A 88 11.50 9.25 5.27
N ASN A 89 12.38 8.45 4.67
CA ASN A 89 13.83 8.71 4.63
C ASN A 89 14.21 9.54 3.41
#